data_AF-A0A066UHC7-F1
#
_entry.id   AF-A0A066UHC7-F1
#
_cell.length_a   1.000
_cell.length_b   1.000
_cell.length_c   1.000
_cell.angle_alpha   90.00
_cell.angle_beta   90.00
_cell.angle_gamma   90.00
#
_symmetry.space_group_name_H-M   'P 1'
#
loop_
_entity.id
_entity.type
_entity.pdbx_description
1 polymer ?
#
loop_
_entity_poly.entity_id
_entity_poly.type
_entity_poly.pdbx_seq_one_letter_code
_entity_poly.pdbx_strand_id
1 'polypeptide(L)'
;MTETRVGLIEFGKALNDSVTLPGLGELPGAQVSTGRAVRGARARLLRGNRIVEDNLRLGIMVRKKFFSSDVEPVTDAGFLKDVFVAVGRRDLGNGDALELYTDAAAGPDMSRPEGIASVVAPAFDQLTGFHAQVGVHDGVLRSGALCALARGGRPLGEPMRVLGLFGPAGPLEELPPGQAGTVLLGFQCEVPPLAGDTLTAFPTPDFVEQRDGTAVVHGVTDLGNGALVAAVEVPEGRSAAFTVGVSVRVLRPIGTTFNERSTVIASGLPVLSLARDGISVRSSAGARVFTVGLGTRDLQQNDVIEAYVPAAALVASSVALATPLAAPLAPPPAPPVELVDVNTAPAAALASLPGLSPPRVAAALELRSRQGGFPDVEAFGVAIGLQPHEIVRLRGRATAARVTLPETGVRQLDI
;
A
#
# COMPACT_ATOMS: atom_id res chain seq x y z
N MET A 1 -7.32 -10.18 8.63
CA MET A 1 -8.00 -10.26 7.32
C MET A 1 -7.24 -11.28 6.49
N THR A 2 -7.92 -12.30 5.98
CA THR A 2 -7.32 -13.31 5.09
C THR A 2 -7.77 -13.02 3.66
N GLU A 3 -6.84 -12.54 2.85
CA GLU A 3 -7.02 -12.38 1.40
C GLU A 3 -6.36 -13.56 0.71
N THR A 4 -7.03 -14.18 -0.27
CA THR A 4 -6.47 -15.27 -1.07
C THR A 4 -6.33 -14.80 -2.50
N ARG A 5 -5.11 -14.83 -3.05
CA ARG A 5 -4.84 -14.61 -4.48
C ARG A 5 -5.26 -15.85 -5.26
N VAL A 6 -6.15 -15.66 -6.23
CA VAL A 6 -6.81 -16.76 -6.97
C VAL A 6 -6.44 -16.80 -8.45
N GLY A 7 -5.89 -15.70 -8.99
CA GLY A 7 -5.41 -15.69 -10.37
C GLY A 7 -4.70 -14.40 -10.76
N LEU A 8 -4.09 -14.42 -11.94
CA LEU A 8 -3.41 -13.29 -12.55
C LEU A 8 -3.78 -13.22 -14.03
N ILE A 9 -4.16 -12.04 -14.49
CA ILE A 9 -4.41 -11.72 -15.89
C ILE A 9 -3.36 -10.69 -16.33
N GLU A 10 -2.60 -10.97 -17.39
CA GLU A 10 -1.57 -10.06 -17.90
C GLU A 10 -1.92 -9.57 -19.31
N PHE A 11 -1.83 -8.26 -19.51
CA PHE A 11 -2.13 -7.61 -20.79
C PHE A 11 -0.89 -7.56 -21.68
N GLY A 12 -1.09 -7.79 -22.99
CA GLY A 12 -0.01 -7.87 -23.98
C GLY A 12 0.66 -9.26 -24.09
N LYS A 13 0.09 -10.29 -23.45
CA LYS A 13 0.52 -11.70 -23.60
C LYS A 13 -0.45 -12.55 -24.43
N ALA A 14 -1.62 -12.01 -24.77
CA ALA A 14 -2.61 -12.72 -25.58
C ALA A 14 -2.14 -12.85 -27.04
N LEU A 15 -2.68 -13.83 -27.76
CA LEU A 15 -2.45 -13.97 -29.20
C LEU A 15 -3.14 -12.87 -30.01
N ASN A 16 -4.22 -12.32 -29.47
CA ASN A 16 -4.97 -11.23 -30.07
C ASN A 16 -4.73 -9.96 -29.29
N ASP A 17 -4.33 -8.88 -29.96
CA ASP A 17 -3.99 -7.62 -29.29
C ASP A 17 -5.21 -6.88 -28.75
N SER A 18 -6.37 -6.97 -29.43
CA SER A 18 -7.58 -6.29 -29.00
C SER A 18 -8.88 -6.85 -29.60
N VAL A 19 -10.01 -6.38 -29.06
CA VAL A 19 -11.36 -6.58 -29.63
C VAL A 19 -12.26 -5.38 -29.38
N THR A 20 -13.08 -5.01 -30.37
CA THR A 20 -14.07 -3.94 -30.20
C THR A 20 -15.40 -4.52 -29.71
N LEU A 21 -15.93 -3.97 -28.62
CA LEU A 21 -17.25 -4.31 -28.09
C LEU A 21 -18.22 -3.13 -28.21
N PRO A 22 -19.52 -3.39 -28.51
CA PRO A 22 -20.55 -2.37 -28.47
C PRO A 22 -20.58 -1.65 -27.12
N GLY A 23 -20.60 -0.32 -27.16
CA GLY A 23 -20.50 0.53 -25.97
C GLY A 23 -19.08 0.64 -25.41
N LEU A 24 -18.39 -0.45 -25.16
CA LEU A 24 -17.08 -0.40 -24.49
C LEU A 24 -15.91 0.10 -25.36
N GLY A 25 -16.04 0.06 -26.69
CA GLY A 25 -14.94 0.38 -27.59
C GLY A 25 -13.92 -0.75 -27.64
N GLU A 26 -12.65 -0.41 -27.85
CA GLU A 26 -11.55 -1.38 -27.96
C GLU A 26 -11.10 -1.85 -26.57
N LEU A 27 -11.12 -3.17 -26.35
CA LEU A 27 -10.58 -3.82 -25.17
C LEU A 27 -9.24 -4.49 -25.51
N PRO A 28 -8.20 -4.30 -24.70
CA PRO A 28 -6.93 -4.98 -24.90
C PRO A 28 -7.04 -6.48 -24.62
N GLY A 29 -6.29 -7.27 -25.38
CA GLY A 29 -6.14 -8.70 -25.16
C GLY A 29 -5.27 -9.00 -23.96
N ALA A 30 -5.74 -9.94 -23.14
CA ALA A 30 -5.04 -10.38 -21.95
C ALA A 30 -5.02 -11.90 -21.86
N GLN A 31 -4.07 -12.44 -21.12
CA GLN A 31 -3.96 -13.87 -20.89
C GLN A 31 -3.99 -14.17 -19.39
N VAL A 32 -4.73 -15.21 -19.01
CA VAL A 32 -4.71 -15.73 -17.64
C VAL A 32 -3.40 -16.48 -17.41
N SER A 33 -2.45 -15.86 -16.74
CA SER A 33 -1.11 -16.42 -16.52
C SER A 33 -0.98 -17.21 -15.22
N THR A 34 -1.94 -17.09 -14.30
CA THR A 34 -1.99 -17.93 -13.10
C THR A 34 -3.43 -18.15 -12.66
N GLY A 35 -3.74 -19.35 -12.18
CA GLY A 35 -5.02 -19.67 -11.58
C GLY A 35 -6.20 -19.63 -12.56
N ARG A 36 -7.30 -19.00 -12.14
CA ARG A 36 -8.54 -18.90 -12.92
C ARG A 36 -9.13 -17.50 -12.79
N ALA A 37 -9.48 -16.91 -13.93
CA ALA A 37 -10.31 -15.71 -13.98
C ALA A 37 -11.78 -16.11 -13.94
N VAL A 38 -12.56 -15.50 -13.05
CA VAL A 38 -14.00 -15.72 -12.94
C VAL A 38 -14.68 -14.37 -13.03
N ARG A 39 -15.73 -14.27 -13.84
CA ARG A 39 -16.53 -13.05 -13.97
C ARG A 39 -17.08 -12.63 -12.61
N GLY A 40 -16.98 -11.35 -12.30
CA GLY A 40 -17.32 -10.79 -10.98
C GLY A 40 -16.22 -10.93 -9.92
N ALA A 41 -15.12 -11.66 -10.19
CA ALA A 41 -14.00 -11.75 -9.26
C ALA A 41 -13.43 -10.36 -8.97
N ARG A 42 -13.06 -10.14 -7.70
CA ARG A 42 -12.35 -8.94 -7.28
C ARG A 42 -10.92 -8.97 -7.81
N ALA A 43 -10.44 -7.80 -8.18
CA ALA A 43 -9.15 -7.59 -8.79
C ALA A 43 -8.52 -6.29 -8.31
N ARG A 44 -7.20 -6.24 -8.41
CA ARG A 44 -6.43 -5.00 -8.34
C ARG A 44 -5.60 -4.83 -9.60
N LEU A 45 -5.47 -3.59 -10.05
CA LEU A 45 -4.66 -3.24 -11.21
C LEU A 45 -3.22 -2.99 -10.79
N LEU A 46 -2.33 -3.81 -11.33
CA LEU A 46 -0.88 -3.69 -11.21
C LEU A 46 -0.32 -3.00 -12.46
N ARG A 47 0.45 -1.94 -12.26
CA ARG A 47 1.23 -1.27 -13.31
C ARG A 47 2.67 -1.16 -12.84
N GLY A 48 3.52 -2.06 -13.33
CA GLY A 48 4.87 -2.25 -12.78
C GLY A 48 4.82 -2.63 -11.30
N ASN A 49 5.37 -1.78 -10.44
CA ASN A 49 5.39 -1.99 -8.99
C ASN A 49 4.29 -1.25 -8.22
N ARG A 50 3.27 -0.70 -8.90
CA ARG A 50 2.19 0.06 -8.26
C ARG A 50 0.87 -0.69 -8.34
N ILE A 51 0.12 -0.68 -7.25
CA ILE A 51 -1.31 -0.94 -7.29
C ILE A 51 -1.98 0.40 -7.60
N VAL A 52 -2.30 0.57 -8.88
CA VAL A 52 -2.99 1.77 -9.38
C VAL A 52 -4.42 1.78 -8.86
N GLU A 53 -5.02 0.60 -8.69
CA GLU A 53 -6.41 0.55 -8.28
C GLU A 53 -6.72 -0.78 -7.62
N ASP A 54 -7.61 -0.74 -6.65
CA ASP A 54 -8.09 -1.92 -5.92
C ASP A 54 -9.62 -1.94 -5.93
N ASN A 55 -10.19 -3.07 -5.52
CA ASN A 55 -11.62 -3.33 -5.56
C ASN A 55 -12.23 -3.18 -6.95
N LEU A 56 -11.45 -3.49 -7.99
CA LEU A 56 -11.98 -3.69 -9.32
C LEU A 56 -12.76 -5.01 -9.34
N ARG A 57 -13.70 -5.14 -10.27
CA ARG A 57 -14.40 -6.40 -10.54
C ARG A 57 -14.32 -6.72 -12.02
N LEU A 58 -14.17 -8.00 -12.35
CA LEU A 58 -14.24 -8.49 -13.73
C LEU A 58 -15.68 -8.38 -14.23
N GLY A 59 -16.10 -7.19 -14.64
CA GLY A 59 -17.50 -6.87 -14.91
C GLY A 59 -18.01 -7.46 -16.22
N ILE A 60 -17.21 -7.41 -17.28
CA ILE A 60 -17.46 -8.11 -18.53
C ILE A 60 -16.21 -8.93 -18.85
N MET A 61 -16.42 -10.16 -19.29
CA MET A 61 -15.35 -11.04 -19.76
C MET A 61 -15.84 -11.76 -21.00
N VAL A 62 -15.08 -11.64 -22.08
CA VAL A 62 -15.41 -12.24 -23.38
C VAL A 62 -14.17 -12.95 -23.93
N ARG A 63 -14.40 -13.87 -24.88
CA ARG A 63 -13.34 -14.49 -25.68
C ARG A 63 -13.74 -14.47 -27.15
N LYS A 64 -12.76 -14.51 -28.05
CA LYS A 64 -13.02 -14.79 -29.47
C LYS A 64 -13.39 -16.26 -29.65
N LYS A 65 -14.37 -16.54 -30.50
CA LYS A 65 -14.71 -17.90 -30.91
C LYS A 65 -13.59 -18.47 -31.78
N PHE A 66 -13.30 -19.77 -31.67
CA PHE A 66 -12.28 -20.42 -32.50
C PHE A 66 -12.57 -20.18 -33.98
N PHE A 67 -11.58 -19.65 -34.70
CA PHE A 67 -11.66 -19.33 -36.14
C PHE A 67 -12.72 -18.27 -36.54
N SER A 68 -13.22 -17.45 -35.60
CA SER A 68 -14.13 -16.34 -35.91
C SER A 68 -13.63 -15.02 -35.31
N SER A 69 -14.03 -13.90 -35.92
CA SER A 69 -13.93 -12.57 -35.34
C SER A 69 -14.96 -12.33 -34.24
N ASP A 70 -15.98 -13.18 -34.15
CA ASP A 70 -17.05 -13.08 -33.16
C ASP A 70 -16.53 -13.31 -31.74
N VAL A 71 -17.11 -12.55 -30.82
CA VAL A 71 -16.89 -12.71 -29.39
C VAL A 71 -18.07 -13.42 -28.74
N GLU A 72 -17.79 -14.09 -27.63
CA GLU A 72 -18.82 -14.62 -26.74
C GLU A 72 -18.52 -14.29 -25.29
N PRO A 73 -19.56 -14.01 -24.48
CA PRO A 73 -19.40 -13.83 -23.05
C PRO A 73 -18.94 -15.13 -22.41
N VAL A 74 -18.02 -15.04 -21.46
CA VAL A 74 -17.55 -16.18 -20.67
C VAL A 74 -17.68 -15.89 -19.19
N THR A 75 -18.03 -16.94 -18.44
CA THR A 75 -18.12 -16.89 -16.98
C THR A 75 -16.77 -17.08 -16.31
N ASP A 76 -15.87 -17.79 -16.99
CA ASP A 76 -14.56 -18.15 -16.46
C ASP A 76 -13.55 -18.45 -17.56
N ALA A 77 -12.27 -18.30 -17.21
CA ALA A 77 -11.13 -18.65 -18.05
C ALA A 77 -10.00 -19.21 -17.18
N GLY A 78 -9.47 -20.37 -17.55
CA GLY A 78 -8.34 -20.99 -16.88
C GLY A 78 -6.99 -20.50 -17.40
N PHE A 79 -5.92 -21.06 -16.84
CA PHE A 79 -4.53 -20.81 -17.25
C PHE A 79 -4.31 -20.91 -18.77
N LEU A 80 -3.52 -19.97 -19.31
CA LEU A 80 -3.17 -19.80 -20.73
C LEU A 80 -4.36 -19.53 -21.66
N LYS A 81 -5.50 -19.08 -21.13
CA LYS A 81 -6.63 -18.64 -21.95
C LYS A 81 -6.56 -17.15 -22.19
N ASP A 82 -6.74 -16.78 -23.45
CA ASP A 82 -6.91 -15.40 -23.87
C ASP A 82 -8.32 -14.92 -23.52
N VAL A 83 -8.39 -13.73 -22.94
CA VAL A 83 -9.61 -13.08 -22.48
C VAL A 83 -9.54 -11.59 -22.78
N PHE A 84 -10.71 -10.99 -22.96
CA PHE A 84 -10.88 -9.54 -22.98
C PHE A 84 -11.80 -9.17 -21.82
N VAL A 85 -11.37 -8.22 -21.00
CA VAL A 85 -12.05 -7.88 -19.75
C VAL A 85 -12.36 -6.39 -19.69
N ALA A 86 -13.53 -6.05 -19.13
CA ALA A 86 -13.85 -4.69 -18.73
C ALA A 86 -14.02 -4.64 -17.21
N VAL A 87 -13.27 -3.75 -16.58
CA VAL A 87 -13.20 -3.61 -15.11
C VAL A 87 -13.54 -2.20 -14.62
N GLY A 88 -14.00 -1.33 -15.51
CA GLY A 88 -14.17 0.10 -15.22
C GLY A 88 -12.93 0.94 -15.52
N ARG A 89 -11.94 0.37 -16.20
CA ARG A 89 -10.75 1.08 -16.67
C ARG A 89 -10.63 1.01 -18.18
N ARG A 90 -10.44 2.18 -18.80
CA ARG A 90 -10.26 2.34 -20.24
C ARG A 90 -8.80 2.45 -20.66
N ASP A 91 -7.90 2.71 -19.70
CA ASP A 91 -6.46 2.88 -19.91
C ASP A 91 -5.66 1.59 -19.66
N LEU A 92 -6.32 0.42 -19.64
CA LEU A 92 -5.62 -0.85 -19.56
C LEU A 92 -4.76 -1.03 -20.82
N GLY A 93 -3.49 -1.40 -20.64
CA GLY A 93 -2.56 -1.55 -21.75
C GLY A 93 -1.48 -2.60 -21.50
N ASN A 94 -0.61 -2.76 -22.49
CA ASN A 94 0.49 -3.73 -22.42
C ASN A 94 1.38 -3.49 -21.18
N GLY A 95 1.66 -4.55 -20.44
CA GLY A 95 2.44 -4.50 -19.21
C GLY A 95 1.62 -4.25 -17.94
N ASP A 96 0.32 -3.96 -18.06
CA ASP A 96 -0.60 -4.01 -16.94
C ASP A 96 -0.93 -5.46 -16.56
N ALA A 97 -1.33 -5.67 -15.31
CA ALA A 97 -1.87 -6.95 -14.86
C ALA A 97 -3.03 -6.76 -13.87
N LEU A 98 -3.99 -7.68 -13.88
CA LEU A 98 -5.05 -7.78 -12.87
C LEU A 98 -4.76 -8.97 -11.96
N GLU A 99 -4.40 -8.68 -10.72
CA GLU A 99 -4.25 -9.69 -9.66
C GLU A 99 -5.62 -9.94 -9.02
N LEU A 100 -6.14 -11.15 -9.21
CA LEU A 100 -7.46 -11.56 -8.76
C LEU A 100 -7.36 -12.12 -7.35
N TYR A 101 -8.29 -11.71 -6.49
CA TYR A 101 -8.29 -12.13 -5.10
C TYR A 101 -9.69 -12.29 -4.54
N THR A 102 -9.79 -13.02 -3.44
CA THR A 102 -10.98 -13.14 -2.60
C THR A 102 -10.59 -12.75 -1.18
N ASP A 103 -11.36 -11.91 -0.51
CA ASP A 103 -11.14 -11.59 0.90
C ASP A 103 -12.46 -11.55 1.66
N ALA A 104 -12.37 -11.45 2.98
CA ALA A 104 -13.49 -11.13 3.87
C ALA A 104 -13.39 -9.67 4.39
N ALA A 105 -12.61 -8.82 3.70
CA ALA A 105 -12.26 -7.49 4.17
C ALA A 105 -13.41 -6.50 4.01
N ALA A 106 -13.29 -5.37 4.71
CA ALA A 106 -14.16 -4.23 4.53
C ALA A 106 -14.03 -3.73 3.08
N GLY A 107 -15.18 -3.48 2.43
CA GLY A 107 -15.24 -2.93 1.09
C GLY A 107 -14.57 -1.55 0.98
N PRO A 108 -14.51 -0.98 -0.22
CA PRO A 108 -13.91 0.33 -0.45
C PRO A 108 -14.56 1.44 0.41
N ASP A 109 -13.86 2.55 0.59
CA ASP A 109 -14.41 3.71 1.29
C ASP A 109 -15.61 4.29 0.53
N MET A 110 -16.78 4.20 1.16
CA MET A 110 -18.04 4.72 0.65
C MET A 110 -18.59 5.86 1.53
N SER A 111 -17.73 6.47 2.36
CA SER A 111 -18.16 7.49 3.32
C SER A 111 -18.52 8.82 2.67
N ARG A 112 -18.03 9.09 1.46
CA ARG A 112 -18.21 10.37 0.74
C ARG A 112 -18.75 10.13 -0.66
N PRO A 113 -20.07 10.34 -0.89
CA PRO A 113 -20.62 10.26 -2.24
C PRO A 113 -20.12 11.44 -3.08
N GLU A 114 -19.79 11.17 -4.34
CA GLU A 114 -19.42 12.17 -5.36
C GLU A 114 -20.51 12.44 -6.39
N GLY A 115 -21.45 11.50 -6.53
CA GLY A 115 -22.56 11.63 -7.46
C GLY A 115 -23.72 10.71 -7.11
N ILE A 116 -24.94 11.16 -7.35
CA ILE A 116 -26.16 10.40 -7.09
C ILE A 116 -27.04 10.47 -8.34
N ALA A 117 -27.43 9.31 -8.86
CA ALA A 117 -28.29 9.18 -10.01
C ALA A 117 -29.47 8.24 -9.73
N SER A 118 -30.61 8.46 -10.36
CA SER A 118 -31.73 7.50 -10.36
C SER A 118 -31.72 6.66 -11.62
N VAL A 119 -31.90 5.35 -11.48
CA VAL A 119 -32.17 4.44 -12.58
C VAL A 119 -33.56 4.73 -13.15
N VAL A 120 -33.62 5.04 -14.45
CA VAL A 120 -34.85 5.35 -15.19
C VAL A 120 -35.32 4.13 -15.98
N ALA A 121 -34.44 3.56 -16.80
CA ALA A 121 -34.77 2.42 -17.65
C ALA A 121 -33.61 1.41 -17.64
N PRO A 122 -33.69 0.36 -16.81
CA PRO A 122 -32.71 -0.72 -16.82
C PRO A 122 -32.96 -1.65 -18.00
N ALA A 123 -31.88 -2.22 -18.53
CA ALA A 123 -31.90 -3.19 -19.61
C ALA A 123 -30.74 -4.18 -19.45
N PHE A 124 -30.83 -5.30 -20.17
CA PHE A 124 -29.85 -6.37 -20.13
C PHE A 124 -29.48 -6.79 -21.55
N ASP A 125 -28.18 -6.90 -21.79
CA ASP A 125 -27.61 -7.43 -23.02
C ASP A 125 -26.82 -8.71 -22.72
N GLN A 126 -26.88 -9.68 -23.63
CA GLN A 126 -26.26 -10.99 -23.38
C GLN A 126 -24.73 -10.92 -23.38
N LEU A 127 -24.13 -9.98 -24.10
CA LEU A 127 -22.69 -9.84 -24.23
C LEU A 127 -22.11 -8.93 -23.15
N THR A 128 -22.79 -7.83 -22.86
CA THR A 128 -22.31 -6.74 -22.00
C THR A 128 -23.03 -6.65 -20.67
N GLY A 129 -24.07 -7.44 -20.40
CA GLY A 129 -24.76 -7.49 -19.11
C GLY A 129 -25.70 -6.32 -18.87
N PHE A 130 -25.80 -5.88 -17.62
CA PHE A 130 -26.72 -4.81 -17.24
C PHE A 130 -26.24 -3.43 -17.70
N HIS A 131 -27.17 -2.65 -18.23
CA HIS A 131 -27.02 -1.23 -18.46
C HIS A 131 -28.31 -0.52 -18.04
N ALA A 132 -28.22 0.76 -17.73
CA ALA A 132 -29.36 1.54 -17.30
C ALA A 132 -29.28 2.96 -17.84
N GLN A 133 -30.40 3.49 -18.33
CA GLN A 133 -30.56 4.93 -18.43
C GLN A 133 -30.69 5.49 -17.01
N VAL A 134 -29.91 6.51 -16.69
CA VAL A 134 -29.91 7.17 -15.39
C VAL A 134 -30.09 8.68 -15.57
N GLY A 135 -30.68 9.33 -14.58
CA GLY A 135 -30.67 10.79 -14.45
C GLY A 135 -29.86 11.18 -13.21
N VAL A 136 -28.86 12.04 -13.36
CA VAL A 136 -28.00 12.49 -12.25
C VAL A 136 -28.69 13.65 -11.53
N HIS A 137 -28.84 13.54 -10.21
CA HIS A 137 -29.53 14.55 -9.39
C HIS A 137 -28.55 15.41 -8.61
N ASP A 138 -27.46 14.81 -8.14
CA ASP A 138 -26.45 15.49 -7.35
C ASP A 138 -25.05 15.00 -7.76
N GLY A 139 -24.08 15.90 -7.68
CA GLY A 139 -22.69 15.62 -8.02
C GLY A 139 -22.47 15.16 -9.47
N VAL A 140 -21.41 14.39 -9.71
CA VAL A 140 -21.00 13.96 -11.05
C VAL A 140 -20.82 12.45 -11.09
N LEU A 141 -21.40 11.80 -12.09
CA LEU A 141 -21.15 10.38 -12.37
C LEU A 141 -20.04 10.25 -13.42
N ARG A 142 -18.98 9.49 -13.11
CA ARG A 142 -17.81 9.35 -14.00
C ARG A 142 -17.70 7.94 -14.56
N SER A 143 -17.16 7.82 -15.77
CA SER A 143 -16.70 6.53 -16.30
C SER A 143 -15.62 5.96 -15.38
N GLY A 144 -15.74 4.68 -15.02
CA GLY A 144 -14.83 4.02 -14.09
C GLY A 144 -15.06 4.30 -12.60
N ALA A 145 -15.99 5.19 -12.25
CA ALA A 145 -16.30 5.47 -10.85
C ALA A 145 -16.73 4.19 -10.11
N LEU A 146 -16.26 4.06 -8.87
CA LEU A 146 -16.84 3.13 -7.93
C LEU A 146 -18.28 3.57 -7.62
N CYS A 147 -19.22 2.65 -7.67
CA CYS A 147 -20.62 2.94 -7.41
C CYS A 147 -21.31 1.83 -6.61
N ALA A 148 -22.36 2.22 -5.88
CA ALA A 148 -23.25 1.29 -5.19
C ALA A 148 -24.69 1.52 -5.67
N LEU A 149 -25.40 0.42 -5.89
CA LEU A 149 -26.82 0.43 -6.21
C LEU A 149 -27.63 0.29 -4.90
N ALA A 150 -28.73 1.01 -4.78
CA ALA A 150 -29.60 0.94 -3.62
C ALA A 150 -31.08 1.00 -4.00
N ARG A 151 -31.95 0.32 -3.24
CA ARG A 151 -33.41 0.36 -3.38
C ARG A 151 -34.05 0.74 -2.06
N GLY A 152 -34.80 1.84 -2.05
CA GLY A 152 -35.38 2.39 -0.82
C GLY A 152 -34.33 2.67 0.25
N GLY A 153 -33.15 3.16 -0.16
CA GLY A 153 -32.02 3.47 0.74
C GLY A 153 -31.21 2.28 1.24
N ARG A 154 -31.55 1.03 0.85
CA ARG A 154 -30.78 -0.17 1.21
C ARG A 154 -29.83 -0.56 0.08
N PRO A 155 -28.54 -0.82 0.36
CA PRO A 155 -27.59 -1.25 -0.66
C PRO A 155 -27.99 -2.61 -1.25
N LEU A 156 -27.80 -2.77 -2.56
CA LEU A 156 -28.05 -3.98 -3.31
C LEU A 156 -26.72 -4.60 -3.76
N GLY A 157 -26.28 -5.62 -3.01
CA GLY A 157 -25.02 -6.32 -3.29
C GLY A 157 -23.79 -5.49 -2.96
N GLU A 158 -22.64 -5.95 -3.46
CA GLU A 158 -21.37 -5.26 -3.29
C GLU A 158 -21.20 -4.05 -4.24
N PRO A 159 -20.32 -3.09 -3.88
CA PRO A 159 -19.93 -2.01 -4.77
C PRO A 159 -19.38 -2.52 -6.09
N MET A 160 -19.64 -1.78 -7.16
CA MET A 160 -19.28 -2.11 -8.53
C MET A 160 -18.66 -0.90 -9.24
N ARG A 161 -18.23 -1.08 -10.49
CA ARG A 161 -17.67 -0.01 -11.31
C ARG A 161 -18.61 0.39 -12.44
N VAL A 162 -18.65 1.67 -12.77
CA VAL A 162 -19.19 2.12 -14.06
C VAL A 162 -18.24 1.67 -15.16
N LEU A 163 -18.62 0.65 -15.94
CA LEU A 163 -17.79 0.09 -17.01
C LEU A 163 -17.74 0.99 -18.25
N GLY A 164 -18.79 1.78 -18.44
CA GLY A 164 -18.89 2.77 -19.50
C GLY A 164 -20.02 3.74 -19.23
N LEU A 165 -19.86 4.96 -19.73
CA LEU A 165 -20.83 6.04 -19.62
C LEU A 165 -21.08 6.59 -21.02
N PHE A 166 -22.35 6.81 -21.37
CA PHE A 166 -22.77 7.20 -22.71
C PHE A 166 -23.85 8.27 -22.67
N GLY A 167 -23.70 9.28 -23.51
CA GLY A 167 -24.74 10.24 -23.83
C GLY A 167 -25.33 9.97 -25.23
N PRO A 168 -26.25 10.82 -25.69
CA PRO A 168 -26.84 10.71 -27.02
C PRO A 168 -25.81 10.78 -28.16
N ALA A 169 -24.68 11.47 -27.93
CA ALA A 169 -23.62 11.65 -28.92
C ALA A 169 -22.52 10.57 -28.86
N GLY A 170 -22.60 9.60 -27.95
CA GLY A 170 -21.59 8.55 -27.78
C GLY A 170 -20.99 8.50 -26.36
N PRO A 171 -19.78 7.92 -26.19
CA PRO A 171 -19.16 7.75 -24.88
C PRO A 171 -18.86 9.09 -24.22
N LEU A 172 -19.05 9.13 -22.91
CA LEU A 172 -18.73 10.25 -22.03
C LEU A 172 -17.68 9.81 -21.00
N GLU A 173 -16.93 10.79 -20.50
CA GLU A 173 -16.09 10.62 -19.31
C GLU A 173 -16.84 10.99 -18.04
N GLU A 174 -17.75 11.97 -18.12
CA GLU A 174 -18.50 12.51 -16.99
C GLU A 174 -19.95 12.81 -17.39
N LEU A 175 -20.88 12.64 -16.44
CA LEU A 175 -22.28 13.00 -16.56
C LEU A 175 -22.64 13.93 -15.38
N PRO A 176 -22.75 15.25 -15.61
CA PRO A 176 -23.01 16.26 -14.58
C PRO A 176 -24.49 16.24 -14.11
N PRO A 177 -24.83 16.95 -13.01
CA PRO A 177 -26.18 16.91 -12.46
C PRO A 177 -27.19 17.57 -13.42
N GLY A 178 -28.41 17.05 -13.42
CA GLY A 178 -29.48 17.45 -14.33
C GLY A 178 -29.40 16.81 -15.72
N GLN A 179 -28.38 16.00 -16.01
CA GLN A 179 -28.27 15.27 -17.28
C GLN A 179 -28.69 13.80 -17.14
N ALA A 180 -29.11 13.24 -18.27
CA ALA A 180 -29.41 11.83 -18.41
C ALA A 180 -28.40 11.16 -19.36
N GLY A 181 -28.09 9.90 -19.08
CA GLY A 181 -27.17 9.10 -19.87
C GLY A 181 -27.37 7.61 -19.63
N THR A 182 -26.70 6.78 -20.41
CA THR A 182 -26.68 5.34 -20.23
C THR A 182 -25.40 4.93 -19.50
N VAL A 183 -25.55 4.16 -18.44
CA VAL A 183 -24.46 3.59 -17.64
C VAL A 183 -24.39 2.10 -17.93
N LEU A 184 -23.20 1.61 -18.25
CA LEU A 184 -22.93 0.18 -18.37
C LEU A 184 -22.37 -0.35 -17.04
N LEU A 185 -23.07 -1.29 -16.43
CA LEU A 185 -22.71 -1.90 -15.15
C LEU A 185 -22.14 -3.31 -15.31
N GLY A 186 -22.42 -3.98 -16.44
CA GLY A 186 -21.87 -5.30 -16.71
C GLY A 186 -22.59 -6.42 -15.97
N PHE A 187 -21.87 -7.50 -15.72
CA PHE A 187 -22.29 -8.62 -14.90
C PHE A 187 -21.87 -8.47 -13.43
N GLN A 188 -21.52 -7.25 -13.00
CA GLN A 188 -21.15 -6.96 -11.60
C GLN A 188 -22.38 -6.88 -10.70
N CYS A 189 -23.55 -6.59 -11.26
CA CYS A 189 -24.80 -6.48 -10.51
C CYS A 189 -25.26 -7.87 -10.05
N GLU A 190 -25.18 -8.12 -8.74
CA GLU A 190 -25.71 -9.33 -8.12
C GLU A 190 -27.25 -9.34 -8.14
N VAL A 191 -27.85 -8.15 -8.02
CA VAL A 191 -29.29 -7.93 -8.11
C VAL A 191 -29.59 -7.09 -9.36
N PRO A 192 -30.54 -7.50 -10.22
CA PRO A 192 -30.93 -6.72 -11.38
C PRO A 192 -31.43 -5.31 -10.97
N PRO A 193 -30.92 -4.23 -11.60
CA PRO A 193 -31.39 -2.88 -11.35
C PRO A 193 -32.85 -2.72 -11.82
N LEU A 194 -33.63 -1.96 -11.06
CA LEU A 194 -35.00 -1.60 -11.37
C LEU A 194 -35.14 -0.08 -11.52
N ALA A 195 -36.16 0.36 -12.27
CA ALA A 195 -36.52 1.77 -12.32
C ALA A 195 -36.82 2.29 -10.90
N GLY A 196 -36.26 3.45 -10.57
CA GLY A 196 -36.33 4.06 -9.23
C GLY A 196 -35.19 3.64 -8.28
N ASP A 197 -34.35 2.67 -8.64
CA ASP A 197 -33.14 2.37 -7.87
C ASP A 197 -32.18 3.58 -7.90
N THR A 198 -31.41 3.77 -6.85
CA THR A 198 -30.42 4.85 -6.72
C THR A 198 -29.02 4.30 -6.99
N LEU A 199 -28.27 4.96 -7.87
CA LEU A 199 -26.86 4.69 -8.13
C LEU A 199 -26.02 5.81 -7.51
N THR A 200 -25.20 5.47 -6.52
CA THR A 200 -24.31 6.43 -5.84
C THR A 200 -22.88 6.17 -6.26
N ALA A 201 -22.17 7.19 -6.73
CA ALA A 201 -20.76 7.14 -7.09
C ALA A 201 -19.86 7.65 -5.95
N PHE A 202 -18.65 7.11 -5.88
CA PHE A 202 -17.66 7.38 -4.83
C PHE A 202 -16.30 7.71 -5.45
N PRO A 203 -15.48 8.54 -4.77
CA PRO A 203 -14.14 8.89 -5.21
C PRO A 203 -13.28 7.64 -5.33
N THR A 204 -12.38 7.64 -6.31
CA THR A 204 -11.32 6.64 -6.39
C THR A 204 -9.96 7.34 -6.43
N PRO A 205 -9.01 6.98 -5.55
CA PRO A 205 -7.68 7.57 -5.57
C PRO A 205 -6.92 7.18 -6.85
N ASP A 206 -6.00 8.06 -7.29
CA ASP A 206 -5.17 7.84 -8.49
C ASP A 206 -4.27 6.60 -8.40
N PHE A 207 -3.86 6.25 -7.18
CA PHE A 207 -3.25 4.97 -6.85
C PHE A 207 -3.52 4.59 -5.40
N VAL A 208 -3.51 3.28 -5.10
CA VAL A 208 -3.82 2.76 -3.76
C VAL A 208 -2.53 2.47 -2.98
N GLU A 209 -1.52 1.94 -3.67
CA GLU A 209 -0.32 1.41 -3.01
C GLU A 209 0.89 1.40 -3.96
N GLN A 210 2.08 1.63 -3.43
CA GLN A 210 3.35 1.36 -4.11
C GLN A 210 4.04 0.16 -3.45
N ARG A 211 4.40 -0.86 -4.24
CA ARG A 211 5.20 -2.02 -3.81
C ARG A 211 6.68 -1.67 -3.93
N ASP A 212 7.37 -1.68 -2.80
CA ASP A 212 8.79 -1.32 -2.71
C ASP A 212 9.71 -2.54 -2.76
N GLY A 213 9.17 -3.73 -2.47
CA GLY A 213 9.97 -4.95 -2.58
C GLY A 213 9.25 -6.24 -2.22
N THR A 214 9.85 -7.36 -2.64
CA THR A 214 9.45 -8.70 -2.18
C THR A 214 10.67 -9.48 -1.72
N ALA A 215 10.53 -10.23 -0.63
CA ALA A 215 11.54 -11.16 -0.14
C ALA A 215 10.89 -12.46 0.36
N VAL A 216 11.58 -13.59 0.25
CA VAL A 216 11.13 -14.91 0.68
C VAL A 216 11.82 -15.26 1.99
N VAL A 217 11.08 -15.78 2.95
CA VAL A 217 11.59 -16.22 4.25
C VAL A 217 12.31 -17.57 4.11
N HIS A 218 13.58 -17.63 4.46
CA HIS A 218 14.37 -18.86 4.47
C HIS A 218 14.54 -19.47 5.86
N GLY A 219 14.50 -18.66 6.90
CA GLY A 219 14.62 -19.12 8.28
C GLY A 219 14.03 -18.10 9.24
N VAL A 220 13.50 -18.57 10.35
CA VAL A 220 12.84 -17.74 11.37
C VAL A 220 13.48 -18.05 12.72
N THR A 221 13.89 -17.01 13.43
CA THR A 221 14.49 -17.11 14.76
C THR A 221 13.66 -16.29 15.74
N ASP A 222 13.24 -16.93 16.83
CA ASP A 222 12.57 -16.28 17.95
C ASP A 222 13.61 -15.66 18.90
N LEU A 223 13.45 -14.36 19.19
CA LEU A 223 14.33 -13.63 20.10
C LEU A 223 13.90 -13.72 21.57
N GLY A 224 12.81 -14.43 21.89
CA GLY A 224 12.34 -14.65 23.25
C GLY A 224 11.63 -13.46 23.91
N ASN A 225 11.70 -12.27 23.30
CA ASN A 225 10.96 -11.07 23.71
C ASN A 225 9.62 -10.92 22.97
N GLY A 226 9.23 -11.95 22.20
CA GLY A 226 8.03 -11.96 21.38
C GLY A 226 8.18 -11.37 19.98
N ALA A 227 9.38 -10.88 19.61
CA ALA A 227 9.72 -10.51 18.24
C ALA A 227 10.35 -11.69 17.50
N LEU A 228 9.96 -11.88 16.24
CA LEU A 228 10.62 -12.80 15.32
C LEU A 228 11.52 -12.02 14.37
N VAL A 229 12.71 -12.57 14.11
CA VAL A 229 13.55 -12.15 12.99
C VAL A 229 13.60 -13.27 11.95
N ALA A 230 13.44 -12.90 10.70
CA ALA A 230 13.53 -13.81 9.57
C ALA A 230 14.75 -13.49 8.71
N ALA A 231 15.52 -14.53 8.37
CA ALA A 231 16.47 -14.46 7.28
C ALA A 231 15.68 -14.55 5.97
N VAL A 232 15.86 -13.56 5.10
CA VAL A 232 15.10 -13.44 3.86
C VAL A 232 16.01 -13.29 2.64
N GLU A 233 15.55 -13.79 1.50
CA GLU A 233 16.20 -13.64 0.20
C GLU A 233 15.28 -12.90 -0.77
N VAL A 234 15.84 -11.99 -1.55
CA VAL A 234 15.17 -11.32 -2.66
C VAL A 234 15.26 -12.20 -3.91
N PRO A 235 14.12 -12.63 -4.50
CA PRO A 235 14.15 -13.41 -5.73
C PRO A 235 14.86 -12.69 -6.87
N GLU A 236 15.52 -13.44 -7.74
CA GLU A 236 16.20 -12.88 -8.91
C GLU A 236 15.22 -12.09 -9.80
N GLY A 237 15.71 -10.96 -10.32
CA GLY A 237 14.91 -10.05 -11.15
C GLY A 237 13.91 -9.18 -10.37
N ARG A 238 13.84 -9.29 -9.04
CA ARG A 238 13.03 -8.41 -8.20
C ARG A 238 13.89 -7.42 -7.43
N SER A 239 13.36 -6.22 -7.20
CA SER A 239 13.96 -5.25 -6.29
C SER A 239 13.42 -5.45 -4.87
N ALA A 240 14.22 -5.06 -3.89
CA ALA A 240 13.81 -5.01 -2.50
C ALA A 240 14.30 -3.71 -1.86
N ALA A 241 13.38 -2.78 -1.64
CA ALA A 241 13.61 -1.60 -0.83
C ALA A 241 12.81 -1.73 0.47
N PHE A 242 13.24 -2.61 1.37
CA PHE A 242 12.70 -2.62 2.73
C PHE A 242 13.34 -1.49 3.51
N THR A 243 12.54 -0.73 4.24
CA THR A 243 13.01 0.32 5.15
C THR A 243 12.33 0.12 6.50
N VAL A 244 13.04 0.37 7.59
CA VAL A 244 12.44 0.32 8.94
C VAL A 244 11.24 1.28 8.99
N GLY A 245 10.09 0.79 9.46
CA GLY A 245 8.83 1.52 9.53
C GLY A 245 7.90 1.32 8.32
N VAL A 246 8.38 0.81 7.19
CA VAL A 246 7.52 0.48 6.03
C VAL A 246 6.52 -0.62 6.41
N SER A 247 5.31 -0.52 5.89
CA SER A 247 4.31 -1.57 6.03
C SER A 247 4.64 -2.75 5.14
N VAL A 248 4.47 -3.96 5.66
CA VAL A 248 4.58 -5.19 4.90
C VAL A 248 3.31 -6.01 5.03
N ARG A 249 3.08 -6.86 4.03
CA ARG A 249 2.17 -8.00 4.13
C ARG A 249 2.95 -9.29 3.97
N VAL A 250 2.46 -10.32 4.65
CA VAL A 250 3.03 -11.66 4.62
C VAL A 250 2.06 -12.55 3.86
N LEU A 251 2.57 -13.19 2.83
CA LEU A 251 1.85 -14.11 1.96
C LEU A 251 2.37 -15.52 2.18
N ARG A 252 1.46 -16.46 2.42
CA ARG A 252 1.75 -17.88 2.51
C ARG A 252 1.38 -18.55 1.20
N PRO A 253 2.34 -19.08 0.42
CA PRO A 253 2.05 -19.88 -0.75
C PRO A 253 1.22 -21.12 -0.38
N ILE A 254 0.23 -21.45 -1.20
CA ILE A 254 -0.61 -22.63 -1.09
C ILE A 254 -0.65 -23.29 -2.47
N GLY A 255 -0.11 -24.51 -2.59
CA GLY A 255 -0.18 -25.32 -3.82
C GLY A 255 1.17 -25.92 -4.24
N THR A 256 1.14 -26.63 -5.36
CA THR A 256 2.33 -27.08 -6.10
C THR A 256 2.61 -26.12 -7.26
N THR A 257 3.82 -26.17 -7.83
CA THR A 257 4.43 -25.21 -8.79
C THR A 257 3.56 -24.69 -9.95
N PHE A 258 2.46 -25.37 -10.32
CA PHE A 258 1.61 -24.97 -11.45
C PHE A 258 0.33 -24.20 -11.06
N ASN A 259 -0.03 -24.14 -9.77
CA ASN A 259 -1.22 -23.45 -9.27
C ASN A 259 -0.92 -22.72 -7.96
N GLU A 260 0.15 -21.92 -7.95
CA GLU A 260 0.53 -21.15 -6.78
C GLU A 260 -0.58 -20.13 -6.46
N ARG A 261 -1.37 -20.44 -5.44
CA ARG A 261 -2.20 -19.46 -4.73
C ARG A 261 -1.38 -18.92 -3.59
N SER A 262 -1.71 -17.73 -3.12
CA SER A 262 -1.09 -17.19 -1.92
C SER A 262 -2.17 -16.63 -1.03
N THR A 263 -2.08 -16.89 0.27
CA THR A 263 -2.97 -16.29 1.26
C THR A 263 -2.21 -15.23 2.04
N VAL A 264 -2.71 -14.00 2.07
CA VAL A 264 -2.24 -12.96 2.96
C VAL A 264 -2.63 -13.34 4.38
N ILE A 265 -1.65 -13.76 5.17
CA ILE A 265 -1.84 -14.17 6.57
C ILE A 265 -1.82 -12.96 7.52
N ALA A 266 -1.08 -11.92 7.14
CA ALA A 266 -1.01 -10.66 7.86
C ALA A 266 -0.71 -9.50 6.89
N SER A 267 -1.23 -8.31 7.18
CA SER A 267 -1.00 -7.09 6.40
C SER A 267 -0.90 -5.90 7.34
N GLY A 268 -0.19 -4.85 6.91
CA GLY A 268 0.01 -3.62 7.68
C GLY A 268 1.03 -3.78 8.81
N LEU A 269 1.85 -4.83 8.77
CA LEU A 269 2.89 -5.05 9.77
C LEU A 269 4.03 -4.07 9.52
N PRO A 270 4.47 -3.28 10.50
CA PRO A 270 5.65 -2.44 10.32
C PRO A 270 6.93 -3.29 10.34
N VAL A 271 7.89 -2.95 9.48
CA VAL A 271 9.26 -3.44 9.60
C VAL A 271 9.87 -2.83 10.86
N LEU A 272 10.18 -3.64 11.86
CA LEU A 272 10.71 -3.18 13.16
C LEU A 272 12.23 -3.02 13.13
N SER A 273 12.91 -3.92 12.41
CA SER A 273 14.37 -3.91 12.30
C SER A 273 14.82 -4.52 10.98
N LEU A 274 15.96 -4.07 10.48
CA LEU A 274 16.67 -4.68 9.37
C LEU A 274 18.13 -4.89 9.78
N ALA A 275 18.72 -6.00 9.38
CA ALA A 275 20.14 -6.25 9.56
C ALA A 275 20.73 -6.92 8.32
N ARG A 276 21.98 -6.60 8.01
CA ARG A 276 22.77 -7.22 6.95
C ARG A 276 24.09 -7.67 7.56
N ASP A 277 24.44 -8.94 7.36
CA ASP A 277 25.67 -9.54 7.91
C ASP A 277 25.80 -9.32 9.43
N GLY A 278 24.67 -9.35 10.15
CA GLY A 278 24.59 -9.09 11.60
C GLY A 278 24.61 -7.62 12.02
N ILE A 279 24.78 -6.69 11.09
CA ILE A 279 24.84 -5.24 11.35
C ILE A 279 23.47 -4.62 11.09
N SER A 280 22.95 -3.86 12.06
CA SER A 280 21.67 -3.16 11.90
C SER A 280 21.76 -2.08 10.82
N VAL A 281 20.80 -2.07 9.91
CA VAL A 281 20.69 -1.11 8.80
C VAL A 281 19.30 -0.49 8.78
N ARG A 282 19.18 0.71 8.20
CA ARG A 282 17.86 1.36 8.02
C ARG A 282 17.12 0.90 6.77
N SER A 283 17.85 0.42 5.77
CA SER A 283 17.30 -0.01 4.48
C SER A 283 18.03 -1.24 3.94
N SER A 284 17.31 -2.10 3.23
CA SER A 284 17.85 -3.28 2.55
C SER A 284 18.22 -3.03 1.07
N ALA A 285 18.16 -1.78 0.59
CA ALA A 285 18.31 -1.47 -0.83
C ALA A 285 19.57 -2.12 -1.44
N GLY A 286 19.38 -2.93 -2.48
CA GLY A 286 20.46 -3.63 -3.20
C GLY A 286 21.02 -4.87 -2.49
N ALA A 287 20.52 -5.24 -1.30
CA ALA A 287 20.89 -6.49 -0.63
C ALA A 287 20.01 -7.64 -1.12
N ARG A 288 20.63 -8.75 -1.55
CA ARG A 288 19.92 -9.99 -1.92
C ARG A 288 19.51 -10.80 -0.69
N VAL A 289 20.32 -10.80 0.36
CA VAL A 289 20.04 -11.52 1.61
C VAL A 289 20.15 -10.53 2.77
N PHE A 290 19.17 -10.55 3.67
CA PHE A 290 19.15 -9.73 4.88
C PHE A 290 18.24 -10.37 5.94
N THR A 291 18.29 -9.82 7.15
CA THR A 291 17.41 -10.20 8.25
C THR A 291 16.38 -9.11 8.48
N VAL A 292 15.11 -9.49 8.59
CA VAL A 292 14.00 -8.57 8.87
C VAL A 292 13.30 -8.96 10.17
N GLY A 293 13.06 -7.98 11.04
CA GLY A 293 12.26 -8.15 12.25
C GLY A 293 10.84 -7.64 12.03
N LEU A 294 9.85 -8.48 12.31
CA LEU A 294 8.42 -8.16 12.15
C LEU A 294 7.67 -8.37 13.47
N GLY A 295 6.61 -7.58 13.69
CA GLY A 295 5.73 -7.69 14.84
C GLY A 295 4.71 -8.84 14.78
N THR A 296 5.05 -9.97 14.15
CA THR A 296 4.16 -11.14 14.05
C THR A 296 4.90 -12.41 14.47
N ARG A 297 4.17 -13.34 15.12
CA ARG A 297 4.67 -14.66 15.50
C ARG A 297 4.31 -15.78 14.52
N ASP A 298 3.45 -15.50 13.54
CA ASP A 298 3.00 -16.50 12.55
C ASP A 298 3.82 -16.42 11.26
N LEU A 299 5.10 -16.05 11.36
CA LEU A 299 6.00 -16.05 10.21
C LEU A 299 6.61 -17.44 10.05
N GLN A 300 6.54 -18.01 8.85
CA GLN A 300 7.04 -19.35 8.55
C GLN A 300 8.04 -19.32 7.40
N GLN A 301 8.85 -20.39 7.30
CA GLN A 301 9.71 -20.60 6.14
C GLN A 301 8.86 -20.69 4.87
N ASN A 302 9.37 -20.11 3.78
CA ASN A 302 8.72 -19.94 2.48
C ASN A 302 7.56 -18.93 2.44
N ASP A 303 7.25 -18.25 3.54
CA ASP A 303 6.37 -17.08 3.45
C ASP A 303 7.06 -15.99 2.60
N VAL A 304 6.27 -15.26 1.82
CA VAL A 304 6.72 -14.13 1.02
C VAL A 304 6.32 -12.84 1.73
N ILE A 305 7.30 -11.99 2.00
CA ILE A 305 7.08 -10.66 2.56
C ILE A 305 7.08 -9.66 1.42
N GLU A 306 6.01 -8.87 1.31
CA GLU A 306 5.87 -7.81 0.33
C GLU A 306 5.81 -6.46 1.05
N ALA A 307 6.80 -5.61 0.82
CA ALA A 307 6.90 -4.27 1.36
C ALA A 307 6.10 -3.29 0.50
N TYR A 308 5.34 -2.43 1.16
CA TYR A 308 4.50 -1.47 0.47
C TYR A 308 4.30 -0.18 1.25
N VAL A 309 4.03 0.89 0.50
CA VAL A 309 3.64 2.19 1.05
C VAL A 309 2.22 2.51 0.56
N PRO A 310 1.24 2.63 1.47
CA PRO A 310 -0.10 3.03 1.08
C PRO A 310 -0.09 4.47 0.57
N ALA A 311 -0.96 4.79 -0.40
CA ALA A 311 -1.02 6.13 -1.01
C ALA A 311 -1.21 7.25 0.03
N ALA A 312 -2.03 7.01 1.06
CA ALA A 312 -2.22 7.96 2.16
C ALA A 312 -0.91 8.32 2.89
N ALA A 313 0.02 7.37 3.04
CA ALA A 313 1.32 7.60 3.68
C ALA A 313 2.29 8.37 2.75
N LEU A 314 2.18 8.19 1.44
CA LEU A 314 2.95 8.98 0.46
C LEU A 314 2.48 10.44 0.42
N VAL A 315 1.17 10.66 0.49
CA VAL A 315 0.59 12.02 0.58
C VAL A 315 0.95 12.67 1.92
N ALA A 316 0.91 11.94 3.04
CA ALA A 316 1.36 12.49 4.32
C ALA A 316 2.86 12.87 4.31
N SER A 317 3.69 12.05 3.65
CA SER A 317 5.13 12.30 3.51
C SER A 317 5.42 13.46 2.57
N SER A 318 4.63 13.63 1.50
CA SER A 318 4.76 14.77 0.59
C SER A 318 4.19 16.06 1.20
N VAL A 319 3.11 16.02 1.97
CA VAL A 319 2.59 17.19 2.70
C VAL A 319 3.55 17.65 3.79
N ALA A 320 4.29 16.72 4.42
CA ALA A 320 5.39 17.07 5.33
C ALA A 320 6.58 17.76 4.62
N LEU A 321 6.72 17.58 3.29
CA LEU A 321 7.76 18.19 2.46
C LEU A 321 7.25 19.38 1.60
N ALA A 322 5.93 19.51 1.41
CA ALA A 322 5.27 20.44 0.50
C ALA A 322 4.30 21.39 1.20
N THR A 323 4.35 21.51 2.54
CA THR A 323 3.97 22.77 3.17
C THR A 323 4.84 23.86 2.55
N PRO A 324 4.28 24.85 1.82
CA PRO A 324 5.03 26.06 1.59
C PRO A 324 5.44 26.58 2.97
N LEU A 325 6.63 27.16 3.02
CA LEU A 325 7.12 27.95 4.14
C LEU A 325 6.19 29.17 4.32
N ALA A 326 4.93 28.95 4.69
CA ALA A 326 4.10 29.96 5.30
C ALA A 326 4.79 30.23 6.63
N ALA A 327 5.52 31.36 6.68
CA ALA A 327 6.07 31.87 7.92
C ALA A 327 4.97 31.79 8.98
N PRO A 328 5.14 31.00 10.05
CA PRO A 328 4.12 30.95 11.08
C PRO A 328 4.05 32.35 11.68
N LEU A 329 2.88 32.98 11.60
CA LEU A 329 2.51 34.03 12.53
C LEU A 329 2.65 33.41 13.93
N ALA A 330 3.72 33.82 14.60
CA ALA A 330 4.13 33.29 15.88
C ALA A 330 2.96 33.36 16.87
N PRO A 331 2.57 32.24 17.52
CA PRO A 331 2.05 32.33 18.87
C PRO A 331 3.13 33.01 19.74
N PRO A 332 2.76 33.84 20.73
CA PRO A 332 3.75 34.49 21.57
C PRO A 332 4.71 33.43 22.15
N PRO A 333 6.03 33.69 22.11
CA PRO A 333 7.02 32.67 22.40
C PRO A 333 6.88 32.17 23.84
N ALA A 334 6.68 30.87 23.99
CA ALA A 334 7.12 30.19 25.20
C ALA A 334 8.66 30.18 25.18
N PRO A 335 9.33 30.52 26.28
CA PRO A 335 10.78 30.71 26.28
C PRO A 335 11.51 29.43 25.85
N PRO A 336 12.61 29.53 25.07
CA PRO A 336 13.38 28.39 24.64
C PRO A 336 13.91 27.64 25.87
N VAL A 337 13.65 26.33 25.92
CA VAL A 337 14.34 25.46 26.86
C VAL A 337 15.72 25.20 26.26
N GLU A 338 16.72 25.95 26.69
CA GLU A 338 18.13 25.69 26.35
C GLU A 338 18.48 24.28 26.82
N LEU A 339 18.81 23.39 25.88
CA LEU A 339 19.29 22.06 26.18
C LEU A 339 20.74 22.16 26.67
N VAL A 340 21.03 21.53 27.80
CA VAL A 340 22.36 21.54 28.41
C VAL A 340 23.22 20.46 27.74
N ASP A 341 24.31 20.85 27.09
CA ASP A 341 25.26 19.89 26.50
C ASP A 341 26.15 19.27 27.59
N VAL A 342 26.02 17.96 27.82
CA VAL A 342 26.75 17.25 28.88
C VAL A 342 28.26 17.25 28.68
N ASN A 343 28.72 17.43 27.43
CA ASN A 343 30.14 17.43 27.07
C ASN A 343 30.80 18.80 27.14
N THR A 344 30.04 19.89 27.25
CA THR A 344 30.59 21.25 27.30
C THR A 344 30.11 22.07 28.49
N ALA A 345 28.93 21.77 29.05
CA ALA A 345 28.28 22.54 30.10
C ALA A 345 29.11 22.66 31.40
N PRO A 346 29.05 23.82 32.07
CA PRO A 346 29.65 24.01 33.39
C PRO A 346 28.85 23.29 34.48
N ALA A 347 29.47 23.07 35.65
CA ALA A 347 28.88 22.37 36.79
C ALA A 347 27.49 22.91 37.19
N ALA A 348 27.32 24.24 37.16
CA ALA A 348 26.06 24.89 37.51
C ALA A 348 24.93 24.58 36.52
N ALA A 349 25.25 24.39 35.23
CA ALA A 349 24.28 24.04 34.20
C ALA A 349 23.97 22.54 34.21
N LEU A 350 24.92 21.68 34.58
CA LEU A 350 24.62 20.26 34.81
C LEU A 350 23.70 20.09 36.03
N ALA A 351 23.94 20.85 37.11
CA ALA A 351 23.11 20.77 38.32
C ALA A 351 21.62 21.16 38.09
N SER A 352 21.27 21.81 36.97
CA SER A 352 19.88 22.13 36.63
C SER A 352 19.15 20.99 35.92
N LEU A 353 19.84 19.89 35.58
CA LEU A 353 19.27 18.74 34.90
C LEU A 353 18.51 17.80 35.88
N PRO A 354 17.38 17.21 35.43
CA PRO A 354 16.59 16.32 36.28
C PRO A 354 17.40 15.08 36.68
N GLY A 355 17.45 14.79 37.99
CA GLY A 355 18.17 13.64 38.53
C GLY A 355 19.66 13.86 38.84
N LEU A 356 20.20 15.07 38.60
CA LEU A 356 21.58 15.43 38.94
C LEU A 356 21.69 16.08 40.31
N SER A 357 22.11 15.29 41.30
CA SER A 357 22.54 15.80 42.61
C SER A 357 23.99 16.30 42.58
N PRO A 358 24.40 17.19 43.49
CA PRO A 358 25.80 17.67 43.58
C PRO A 358 26.88 16.57 43.49
N PRO A 359 26.75 15.40 44.17
CA PRO A 359 27.73 14.33 44.01
C PRO A 359 27.72 13.68 42.62
N ARG A 360 26.56 13.60 41.94
CA ARG A 360 26.46 13.11 40.56
C ARG A 360 27.06 14.08 39.55
N VAL A 361 26.95 15.39 39.78
CA VAL A 361 27.59 16.42 38.96
C VAL A 361 29.12 16.36 39.08
N ALA A 362 29.64 16.14 40.29
CA ALA A 362 31.08 15.95 40.49
C ALA A 362 31.59 14.70 39.76
N ALA A 363 30.89 13.58 39.87
CA ALA A 363 31.22 12.34 39.16
C ALA A 363 31.14 12.51 37.62
N ALA A 364 30.13 13.23 37.12
CA ALA A 364 29.99 13.56 35.70
C ALA A 364 31.20 14.32 35.14
N LEU A 365 31.66 15.35 35.85
CA LEU A 365 32.81 16.16 35.42
C LEU A 365 34.13 15.37 35.46
N GLU A 366 34.30 14.53 36.47
CA GLU A 366 35.45 13.64 36.57
C GLU A 366 35.49 12.63 35.42
N LEU A 367 34.36 11.95 35.15
CA LEU A 367 34.22 10.99 34.06
C LEU A 367 34.40 11.65 32.69
N ARG A 368 33.82 12.83 32.48
CA ARG A 368 34.02 13.64 31.26
C ARG A 368 35.50 13.94 31.02
N SER A 369 36.24 14.31 32.07
CA SER A 369 37.68 14.59 31.96
C SER A 369 38.52 13.34 31.67
N ARG A 370 38.15 12.18 32.25
CA ARG A 370 38.88 10.92 32.08
C ARG A 370 38.63 10.23 30.75
N GLN A 371 37.40 10.32 30.22
CA GLN A 371 36.96 9.58 29.03
C GLN A 371 36.95 10.44 27.76
N GLY A 372 37.20 11.75 27.89
CA GLY A 372 37.12 12.70 26.78
C GLY A 372 35.69 13.15 26.46
N GLY A 373 34.69 12.68 27.20
CA GLY A 373 33.27 13.02 27.02
C GLY A 373 32.41 11.78 26.74
N PHE A 374 31.13 12.02 26.47
CA PHE A 374 30.11 10.98 26.30
C PHE A 374 29.59 10.95 24.85
N PRO A 375 29.37 9.76 24.27
CA PRO A 375 28.90 9.64 22.88
C PRO A 375 27.43 10.03 22.70
N ASP A 376 26.61 9.88 23.74
CA ASP A 376 25.20 10.22 23.78
C ASP A 376 24.72 10.49 25.23
N VAL A 377 23.47 10.95 25.37
CA VAL A 377 22.87 11.30 26.67
C VAL A 377 22.58 10.05 27.51
N GLU A 378 22.37 8.92 26.85
CA GLU A 378 22.17 7.60 27.46
C GLU A 378 23.43 7.10 28.15
N ALA A 379 24.58 7.15 27.47
CA ALA A 379 25.88 6.80 28.01
C ALA A 379 26.24 7.69 29.19
N PHE A 380 25.95 9.00 29.09
CA PHE A 380 26.08 9.93 30.21
C PHE A 380 25.22 9.49 31.40
N GLY A 381 23.92 9.23 31.19
CA GLY A 381 22.98 8.85 32.25
C GLY A 381 23.36 7.53 32.93
N VAL A 382 23.81 6.54 32.16
CA VAL A 382 24.30 5.25 32.68
C VAL A 382 25.58 5.45 33.51
N ALA A 383 26.52 6.27 33.02
CA ALA A 383 27.83 6.46 33.66
C ALA A 383 27.73 7.09 35.05
N ILE A 384 26.69 7.87 35.33
CA ILE A 384 26.44 8.51 36.62
C ILE A 384 25.36 7.79 37.46
N GLY A 385 24.89 6.62 37.00
CA GLY A 385 23.95 5.78 37.73
C GLY A 385 22.50 6.28 37.76
N LEU A 386 22.00 6.90 36.69
CA LEU A 386 20.57 7.20 36.52
C LEU A 386 19.77 5.94 36.19
N GLN A 387 18.55 5.85 36.71
CA GLN A 387 17.59 4.81 36.36
C GLN A 387 17.00 5.04 34.96
N PRO A 388 16.50 4.00 34.26
CA PRO A 388 16.01 4.14 32.88
C PRO A 388 14.96 5.24 32.66
N HIS A 389 14.04 5.43 33.62
CA HIS A 389 13.02 6.47 33.53
C HIS A 389 13.58 7.89 33.79
N GLU A 390 14.70 8.03 34.53
CA GLU A 390 15.40 9.30 34.72
C GLU A 390 16.14 9.71 33.43
N ILE A 391 16.75 8.74 32.72
CA ILE A 391 17.41 8.96 31.42
C ILE A 391 16.40 9.44 30.37
N VAL A 392 15.17 8.89 30.36
CA VAL A 392 14.10 9.37 29.47
C VAL A 392 13.73 10.83 29.73
N ARG A 393 13.70 11.26 31.00
CA ARG A 393 13.44 12.67 31.36
C ARG A 393 14.60 13.59 30.98
N LEU A 394 15.82 13.06 30.95
CA LEU A 394 17.03 13.78 30.58
C LEU A 394 17.08 14.14 29.07
N ARG A 395 16.53 13.29 28.20
CA ARG A 395 16.48 13.51 26.73
C ARG A 395 15.80 14.80 26.30
N GLY A 396 14.86 15.32 27.11
CA GLY A 396 14.17 16.58 26.84
C GLY A 396 14.88 17.83 27.37
N ARG A 397 16.05 17.68 28.01
CA ARG A 397 16.77 18.76 28.71
C ARG A 397 18.28 18.77 28.46
N ALA A 398 18.85 17.68 27.92
CA ALA A 398 20.27 17.54 27.68
C ALA A 398 20.58 17.07 26.26
N THR A 399 21.78 17.39 25.78
CA THR A 399 22.36 16.89 24.54
C THR A 399 23.80 16.44 24.78
N ALA A 400 24.39 15.69 23.84
CA ALA A 400 25.80 15.32 23.86
C ALA A 400 26.40 15.70 22.50
N ALA A 401 27.10 16.84 22.43
CA ALA A 401 27.78 17.22 21.21
C ALA A 401 28.97 16.29 20.94
N ARG A 402 29.25 16.00 19.66
CA ARG A 402 30.38 15.16 19.25
C ARG A 402 31.69 15.75 19.75
N VAL A 403 32.45 14.95 20.50
CA VAL A 403 33.83 15.24 20.88
C VAL A 403 34.74 14.93 19.69
N THR A 404 35.51 15.90 19.24
CA THR A 404 36.66 15.68 18.34
C THR A 404 37.78 15.01 19.14
N LEU A 405 37.99 13.72 18.93
CA LEU A 405 39.21 13.04 19.40
C LEU A 405 40.41 13.57 18.60
N PRO A 406 41.52 13.97 19.24
CA PRO A 406 42.78 14.21 18.52
C PRO A 406 43.21 12.90 17.84
N GLU A 407 43.53 12.98 16.55
CA GLU A 407 44.04 11.86 15.76
C GLU A 407 45.22 11.19 16.47
N THR A 408 45.01 10.00 17.03
CA THR A 408 46.11 9.11 17.40
C THR A 408 46.73 8.61 16.11
N GLY A 409 47.84 9.25 15.74
CA GLY A 409 48.66 8.90 14.58
C GLY A 409 49.03 7.42 14.56
N VAL A 410 48.70 6.79 13.43
CA VAL A 410 49.19 5.46 13.05
C VAL A 410 50.71 5.55 12.97
N ARG A 411 51.42 4.91 13.91
CA ARG A 411 52.81 4.54 13.71
C ARG A 411 52.84 3.24 12.92
N GLN A 412 53.22 3.38 11.66
CA GLN A 412 53.76 2.33 10.80
C GLN A 412 54.85 1.57 11.58
N LEU A 413 54.62 0.28 11.84
CA LEU A 413 55.66 -0.63 12.32
C LEU A 413 56.27 -1.29 11.10
N ASP A 414 57.49 -0.87 10.76
CA ASP A 414 58.42 -1.67 9.97
C ASP A 414 58.98 -2.77 10.90
N ILE A 415 58.59 -4.02 10.66
CA ILE A 415 59.40 -5.24 10.87
C ILE A 415 59.05 -6.23 9.75
#